data_AF-I8QMU3-F1
#
_entry.id   AF-I8QMU3-F1
#
_cell.length_a   1.000
_cell.length_b   1.000
_cell.length_c   1.000
_cell.angle_alpha   90.00
_cell.angle_beta   90.00
_cell.angle_gamma   90.00
#
_symmetry.space_group_name_H-M   'P 1'
#
loop_
_entity.id
_entity.type
_entity.pdbx_description
1 polymer ?
#
loop_
_entity_poly.entity_id
_entity_poly.type
_entity_poly.pdbx_seq_one_letter_code
_entity_poly.pdbx_strand_id
1 'polypeptide(L)'
;MPACGRAACRVPPADGTTGGRPRAVRGPPGPPGRWAQSRIHDERITVPTSRPDLMTRALTFAVLLVTLFAAHQLADHVLGQTDAQARLKTTPGLTGWAALGRHLAAYHAVVVVMVAVAAVGLDLRLSAFGAVAGLLISVVTHALWDRRTAVRWLLTRTGGRDFAELTEHGMNGMYLADQSLHTASLWLAALVAVLL
;
A
#
# COMPACT_ATOMS: atom_id res chain seq x y z
N MET A 1 14.05 -45.03 2.94
CA MET A 1 13.27 -45.72 1.88
C MET A 1 12.03 -46.34 2.51
N PRO A 2 10.88 -46.45 1.84
CA PRO A 2 10.08 -45.51 1.03
C PRO A 2 8.72 -45.23 1.77
N ALA A 3 7.70 -44.48 1.31
CA ALA A 3 7.21 -44.25 -0.03
C ALA A 3 6.45 -42.92 -0.20
N CYS A 4 6.64 -42.40 -1.41
CA CYS A 4 6.03 -41.24 -2.03
C CYS A 4 4.70 -41.68 -2.68
N GLY A 5 3.58 -40.97 -2.42
CA GLY A 5 2.29 -41.24 -3.05
C GLY A 5 1.89 -40.11 -4.00
N ARG A 6 2.29 -40.20 -5.27
CA ARG A 6 1.80 -39.32 -6.35
C ARG A 6 0.50 -39.90 -6.91
N ALA A 7 -0.62 -39.22 -6.68
CA ALA A 7 -1.87 -39.50 -7.38
C ALA A 7 -1.86 -38.78 -8.73
N ALA A 8 -1.81 -39.57 -9.81
CA ALA A 8 -1.97 -39.11 -11.19
C ALA A 8 -3.46 -39.00 -11.53
N CYS A 9 -3.95 -37.79 -11.80
CA CYS A 9 -5.26 -37.59 -12.41
C CYS A 9 -5.17 -37.89 -13.91
N ARG A 10 -5.85 -38.96 -14.34
CA ARG A 10 -6.06 -39.31 -15.76
C ARG A 10 -7.04 -38.35 -16.41
N VAL A 11 -6.70 -37.89 -17.61
CA VAL A 11 -7.58 -37.19 -18.54
C VAL A 11 -8.40 -38.22 -19.33
N PRO A 12 -9.73 -38.09 -19.46
CA PRO A 12 -10.55 -38.96 -20.30
C PRO A 12 -10.44 -38.60 -21.80
N PRO A 13 -10.67 -39.57 -22.71
CA PRO A 13 -10.49 -39.38 -24.15
C PRO A 13 -11.60 -38.53 -24.78
N ALA A 14 -11.25 -37.85 -25.88
CA ALA A 14 -12.15 -37.08 -26.71
C ALA A 14 -12.92 -38.01 -27.66
N ASP A 15 -14.24 -38.10 -27.49
CA ASP A 15 -15.12 -38.74 -28.46
C ASP A 15 -15.43 -37.75 -29.59
N GLY A 16 -14.96 -38.09 -30.79
CA GLY A 16 -15.40 -37.48 -32.03
C GLY A 16 -16.57 -38.25 -32.61
N THR A 17 -17.64 -37.56 -32.98
CA THR A 17 -18.57 -38.00 -34.03
C THR A 17 -19.27 -36.82 -34.70
N THR A 18 -19.21 -36.82 -36.05
CA THR A 18 -20.24 -36.37 -37.02
C THR A 18 -20.74 -34.92 -36.92
N GLY A 19 -20.53 -34.03 -37.90
CA GLY A 19 -20.80 -34.23 -39.32
C GLY A 19 -22.24 -33.85 -39.68
N GLY A 20 -22.58 -32.56 -39.64
CA GLY A 20 -23.89 -32.06 -40.05
C GLY A 20 -23.86 -30.57 -40.43
N ARG A 21 -23.97 -30.26 -41.73
CA ARG A 21 -24.12 -28.89 -42.25
C ARG A 21 -25.58 -28.44 -42.13
N PRO A 22 -25.92 -27.36 -41.42
CA PRO A 22 -27.24 -26.76 -41.54
C PRO A 22 -27.38 -25.96 -42.86
N ARG A 23 -28.46 -26.25 -43.60
CA ARG A 23 -28.89 -25.56 -44.81
C ARG A 23 -29.15 -24.07 -44.52
N ALA A 24 -28.62 -23.20 -45.37
CA ALA A 24 -28.99 -21.78 -45.40
C ALA A 24 -30.43 -21.62 -45.94
N VAL A 25 -31.33 -21.14 -45.09
CA VAL A 25 -32.67 -20.69 -45.49
C VAL A 25 -32.54 -19.24 -45.95
N ARG A 26 -32.73 -18.96 -47.24
CA ARG A 26 -32.87 -17.59 -47.76
C ARG A 26 -34.28 -17.09 -47.43
N GLY A 27 -34.39 -16.12 -46.54
CA GLY A 27 -35.60 -15.33 -46.35
C GLY A 27 -35.85 -14.34 -47.51
N PRO A 28 -37.10 -13.95 -47.77
CA PRO A 28 -37.44 -12.98 -48.81
C PRO A 28 -36.95 -11.56 -48.48
N PRO A 29 -36.72 -10.71 -49.50
CA PRO A 29 -36.29 -9.32 -49.30
C PRO A 29 -37.39 -8.50 -48.62
N GLY A 30 -37.01 -7.73 -47.60
CA GLY A 30 -37.91 -6.84 -46.87
C GLY A 30 -38.33 -5.59 -47.68
N PRO A 31 -39.44 -4.93 -47.31
CA PRO A 31 -39.86 -3.68 -47.92
C PRO A 31 -38.98 -2.50 -47.46
N PRO A 32 -38.78 -1.48 -48.30
CA PRO A 32 -38.03 -0.28 -47.94
C PRO A 32 -38.94 0.67 -47.18
N GLY A 33 -38.54 1.13 -45.98
CA GLY A 33 -39.21 2.28 -45.40
C GLY A 33 -38.99 2.54 -43.93
N ARG A 34 -38.34 3.68 -43.68
CA ARG A 34 -38.66 4.61 -42.60
C ARG A 34 -38.04 4.29 -41.24
N TRP A 35 -36.71 4.33 -41.17
CA TRP A 35 -35.99 4.59 -39.92
C TRP A 35 -36.23 6.04 -39.52
N ALA A 36 -37.10 6.23 -38.54
CA ALA A 36 -37.24 7.46 -37.80
C ALA A 36 -35.88 7.84 -37.23
N GLN A 37 -35.41 9.05 -37.53
CA GLN A 37 -34.32 9.69 -36.80
C GLN A 37 -34.85 10.00 -35.39
N SER A 38 -34.76 9.02 -34.48
CA SER A 38 -34.83 9.29 -33.07
C SER A 38 -33.58 10.09 -32.71
N ARG A 39 -33.82 11.37 -32.42
CA ARG A 39 -32.87 12.31 -31.86
C ARG A 39 -32.42 11.73 -30.51
N ILE A 40 -31.34 10.95 -30.49
CA ILE A 40 -30.69 10.54 -29.25
C ILE A 40 -30.14 11.81 -28.65
N HIS A 41 -30.77 12.25 -27.56
CA HIS A 41 -30.21 13.25 -26.67
C HIS A 41 -28.83 12.75 -26.22
N ASP A 42 -27.82 13.56 -26.47
CA ASP A 42 -26.45 13.43 -26.00
C ASP A 42 -26.43 13.57 -24.47
N GLU A 43 -26.97 12.58 -23.76
CA GLU A 43 -26.61 12.33 -22.38
C GLU A 43 -25.16 11.87 -22.40
N ARG A 44 -24.26 12.79 -22.05
CA ARG A 44 -22.88 12.49 -21.72
C ARG A 44 -22.88 11.43 -20.62
N ILE A 45 -22.82 10.16 -21.02
CA ILE A 45 -22.49 9.06 -20.14
C ILE A 45 -21.09 9.36 -19.61
N THR A 46 -21.02 9.87 -18.38
CA THR A 46 -19.80 9.88 -17.59
C THR A 46 -19.40 8.43 -17.39
N VAL A 47 -18.52 7.93 -18.27
CA VAL A 47 -17.97 6.58 -18.14
C VAL A 47 -17.23 6.54 -16.81
N PRO A 48 -17.57 5.63 -15.89
CA PRO A 48 -16.83 5.46 -14.65
C PRO A 48 -15.37 5.15 -15.00
N THR A 49 -14.44 5.81 -14.31
CA THR A 49 -12.98 5.68 -14.44
C THR A 49 -12.55 4.33 -15.01
N SER A 50 -11.85 4.35 -16.13
CA SER A 50 -11.49 3.14 -16.86
C SER A 50 -10.73 2.16 -15.94
N ARG A 51 -11.06 0.86 -15.98
CA ARG A 51 -10.37 -0.20 -15.23
C ARG A 51 -8.82 -0.12 -15.21
N PRO A 52 -8.11 0.33 -16.27
CA PRO A 52 -6.65 0.52 -16.20
C PRO A 52 -6.19 1.57 -15.17
N ASP A 53 -6.98 2.60 -14.88
CA ASP A 53 -6.62 3.63 -13.88
C ASP A 53 -6.64 3.05 -12.46
N LEU A 54 -7.62 2.20 -12.15
CA LEU A 54 -7.71 1.51 -10.86
C LEU A 54 -6.53 0.54 -10.66
N MET A 55 -6.19 -0.25 -11.68
CA MET A 55 -5.04 -1.15 -11.62
C MET A 55 -3.74 -0.38 -11.41
N THR A 56 -3.57 0.74 -12.12
CA THR A 56 -2.38 1.60 -11.98
C THR A 56 -2.27 2.16 -10.55
N ARG A 57 -3.37 2.65 -9.97
CA ARG A 57 -3.39 3.13 -8.58
C ARG A 57 -3.07 2.01 -7.59
N ALA A 58 -3.67 0.83 -7.75
CA ALA A 58 -3.42 -0.32 -6.88
C ALA A 58 -1.95 -0.76 -6.92
N LEU A 59 -1.35 -0.84 -8.12
CA LEU A 59 0.07 -1.16 -8.27
C LEU A 59 0.97 -0.08 -7.67
N THR A 60 0.67 1.20 -7.93
CA THR A 60 1.42 2.33 -7.36
C THR A 60 1.38 2.29 -5.83
N PHE A 61 0.20 2.05 -5.25
CA PHE A 61 0.02 1.90 -3.82
C PHE A 61 0.83 0.73 -3.25
N ALA A 62 0.78 -0.45 -3.89
CA ALA A 62 1.52 -1.63 -3.43
C ALA A 62 3.03 -1.40 -3.45
N VAL A 63 3.57 -0.85 -4.55
CA VAL A 63 4.99 -0.53 -4.68
C VAL A 63 5.42 0.52 -3.67
N LEU A 64 4.62 1.59 -3.51
CA LEU A 64 4.91 2.66 -2.57
C LEU A 64 4.90 2.16 -1.13
N LEU A 65 3.91 1.33 -0.76
CA LEU A 65 3.82 0.74 0.59
C LEU A 65 5.03 -0.15 0.91
N VAL A 66 5.41 -1.05 -0.01
CA VAL A 66 6.59 -1.91 0.19
C VAL A 66 7.87 -1.08 0.29
N THR A 67 8.00 -0.04 -0.55
CA THR A 67 9.15 0.87 -0.53
C THR A 67 9.22 1.63 0.78
N LEU A 68 8.10 2.22 1.24
CA LEU A 68 8.01 2.94 2.50
C LEU A 68 8.31 2.03 3.70
N PHE A 69 7.78 0.81 3.70
CA PHE A 69 8.06 -0.17 4.76
C PHE A 69 9.56 -0.51 4.82
N ALA A 70 10.17 -0.84 3.69
CA ALA A 70 11.62 -1.11 3.64
C ALA A 70 12.45 0.11 4.05
N ALA A 71 12.07 1.30 3.59
CA ALA A 71 12.74 2.54 3.94
C ALA A 71 12.63 2.85 5.44
N HIS A 72 11.48 2.63 6.05
CA HIS A 72 11.29 2.79 7.48
C HIS A 72 12.20 1.86 8.28
N GLN A 73 12.24 0.56 7.94
CA GLN A 73 13.11 -0.38 8.62
C GLN A 73 14.59 0.01 8.51
N LEU A 74 15.02 0.44 7.31
CA LEU A 74 16.40 0.85 7.09
C LEU A 74 16.73 2.16 7.82
N ALA A 75 15.80 3.12 7.80
CA ALA A 75 15.97 4.41 8.43
C ALA A 75 16.00 4.32 9.96
N ASP A 76 15.07 3.59 10.59
CA ASP A 76 14.99 3.53 12.05
C ASP A 76 16.08 2.66 12.69
N HIS A 77 16.55 1.62 11.99
CA HIS A 77 17.41 0.60 12.60
C HIS A 77 18.83 0.57 12.06
N VAL A 78 19.14 1.26 10.95
CA VAL A 78 20.44 1.13 10.29
C VAL A 78 21.06 2.48 9.91
N LEU A 79 20.38 3.30 9.11
CA LEU A 79 21.00 4.46 8.43
C LEU A 79 20.48 5.82 8.92
N GLY A 80 19.23 5.90 9.37
CA GLY A 80 18.57 7.17 9.70
C GLY A 80 18.59 7.52 11.19
N GLN A 81 19.05 6.61 12.05
CA GLN A 81 19.02 6.78 13.50
C GLN A 81 20.33 6.36 14.17
N THR A 82 20.79 7.19 15.09
CA THR A 82 21.92 6.93 15.99
C THR A 82 21.43 6.54 17.39
N ASP A 83 22.28 5.87 18.16
CA ASP A 83 21.99 5.50 19.56
C ASP A 83 21.62 6.72 20.42
N ALA A 84 22.28 7.86 20.19
CA ALA A 84 22.00 9.09 20.90
C ALA A 84 20.58 9.62 20.58
N GLN A 85 20.16 9.56 19.32
CA GLN A 85 18.79 9.93 18.94
C GLN A 85 17.78 8.96 19.56
N ALA A 86 18.00 7.66 19.42
CA ALA A 86 17.10 6.62 19.95
C ALA A 86 16.88 6.75 21.47
N ARG A 87 17.96 7.03 22.22
CA ARG A 87 17.92 7.19 23.67
C ARG A 87 17.27 8.51 24.11
N LEU A 88 17.53 9.61 23.39
CA LEU A 88 17.13 10.95 23.85
C LEU A 88 15.77 11.40 23.30
N LYS A 89 15.31 10.91 22.14
CA LYS A 89 14.10 11.43 21.48
C LYS A 89 12.81 11.28 22.28
N THR A 90 12.79 10.44 23.31
CA THR A 90 11.65 10.25 24.22
C THR A 90 11.70 11.18 25.44
N THR A 91 12.85 11.77 25.75
CA THR A 91 13.05 12.62 26.94
C THR A 91 12.29 13.94 26.83
N PRO A 92 11.73 14.49 27.93
CA PRO A 92 11.11 15.80 27.91
C PRO A 92 12.11 16.94 27.61
N GLY A 93 11.59 18.08 27.17
CA GLY A 93 12.37 19.31 26.99
C GLY A 93 13.14 19.40 25.68
N LEU A 94 13.91 20.49 25.54
CA LEU A 94 14.57 20.88 24.29
C LEU A 94 15.52 19.81 23.75
N THR A 95 16.25 19.12 24.63
CA THR A 95 17.18 18.06 24.23
C THR A 95 16.48 16.91 23.52
N GLY A 96 15.34 16.46 24.05
CA GLY A 96 14.56 15.39 23.43
C GLY A 96 13.90 15.82 22.13
N TRP A 97 13.38 17.05 22.06
CA TRP A 97 12.84 17.60 20.81
C TRP A 97 13.91 17.79 19.73
N ALA A 98 15.12 18.23 20.10
CA ALA A 98 16.23 18.35 19.17
C ALA A 98 16.71 16.98 18.67
N ALA A 99 16.76 15.97 19.55
CA ALA A 99 17.08 14.59 19.17
C ALA A 99 16.03 14.02 18.20
N LEU A 100 14.74 14.24 18.49
CA LEU A 100 13.65 13.84 17.60
C LEU A 100 13.71 14.57 16.26
N GLY A 101 13.94 15.89 16.24
CA GLY A 101 14.05 16.66 15.00
C GLY A 101 15.18 16.17 14.10
N ARG A 102 16.35 15.87 14.68
CA ARG A 102 17.46 15.26 13.93
C ARG A 102 17.11 13.87 13.41
N HIS A 103 16.43 13.06 14.21
CA HIS A 103 15.95 11.73 13.79
C HIS A 103 15.00 11.86 12.60
N LEU A 104 13.96 12.69 12.70
CA LEU A 104 13.00 12.91 11.62
C LEU A 104 13.68 13.38 10.33
N ALA A 105 14.67 14.27 10.42
CA ALA A 105 15.40 14.76 9.26
C ALA A 105 16.19 13.63 8.56
N ALA A 106 16.98 12.87 9.32
CA ALA A 106 17.78 11.77 8.77
C ALA A 106 16.90 10.61 8.27
N TYR A 107 15.85 10.26 9.03
CA TYR A 107 14.85 9.27 8.65
C TYR A 107 14.19 9.63 7.31
N HIS A 108 13.64 10.84 7.19
CA HIS A 108 12.92 11.23 5.99
C HIS A 108 13.85 11.45 4.79
N ALA A 109 15.14 11.75 5.00
CA ALA A 109 16.11 11.74 3.91
C ALA A 109 16.23 10.35 3.27
N VAL A 110 16.33 9.28 4.09
CA VAL A 110 16.35 7.90 3.60
C VAL A 110 15.05 7.55 2.86
N VAL A 111 13.90 7.89 3.46
CA VAL A 111 12.57 7.65 2.86
C VAL A 111 12.42 8.34 1.52
N VAL A 112 12.74 9.64 1.43
CA VAL A 112 12.62 10.41 0.19
C VAL A 112 13.53 9.86 -0.89
N VAL A 113 14.78 9.49 -0.57
CA VAL A 113 15.70 8.88 -1.54
C VAL A 113 15.16 7.56 -2.06
N MET A 114 14.70 6.65 -1.19
CA MET A 114 14.19 5.36 -1.62
C MET A 114 12.90 5.46 -2.43
N VAL A 115 11.97 6.34 -2.01
CA VAL A 115 10.74 6.61 -2.77
C VAL A 115 11.06 7.22 -4.13
N ALA A 116 12.00 8.18 -4.21
CA ALA A 116 12.41 8.78 -5.47
C ALA A 116 13.02 7.74 -6.43
N VAL A 117 13.90 6.86 -5.92
CA VAL A 117 14.48 5.76 -6.70
C VAL A 117 13.41 4.82 -7.22
N ALA A 118 12.45 4.40 -6.37
CA ALA A 118 11.36 3.53 -6.79
C ALA A 118 10.43 4.21 -7.80
N ALA A 119 10.08 5.48 -7.57
CA ALA A 119 9.19 6.23 -8.44
C ALA A 119 9.78 6.43 -9.84
N VAL A 120 11.06 6.82 -9.91
CA VAL A 120 11.76 7.00 -11.19
C VAL A 120 12.03 5.65 -11.85
N GLY A 121 12.51 4.66 -11.10
CA GLY A 121 12.90 3.35 -11.64
C GLY A 121 11.72 2.49 -12.13
N LEU A 122 10.52 2.72 -11.60
CA LEU A 122 9.31 1.95 -11.93
C LEU A 122 8.22 2.81 -12.61
N ASP A 123 8.54 4.05 -12.99
CA ASP A 123 7.64 5.00 -13.63
C ASP A 123 6.31 5.19 -12.86
N LEU A 124 6.41 5.34 -11.54
CA LEU A 124 5.23 5.52 -10.69
C LEU A 124 4.64 6.91 -10.88
N ARG A 125 3.36 6.96 -11.26
CA ARG A 125 2.62 8.21 -11.42
C ARG A 125 2.12 8.70 -10.06
N LEU A 126 2.90 9.56 -9.42
CA LEU A 126 2.51 10.26 -8.19
C LEU A 126 2.33 11.75 -8.48
N SER A 127 1.22 12.31 -8.02
CA SER A 127 1.04 13.76 -8.06
C SER A 127 1.96 14.41 -7.02
N ALA A 128 2.47 15.61 -7.31
CA ALA A 128 3.30 16.33 -6.34
C ALA A 128 2.53 16.63 -5.04
N PHE A 129 1.23 16.93 -5.17
CA PHE A 129 0.35 17.21 -4.04
C PHE A 129 0.14 15.97 -3.16
N GLY A 130 -0.17 14.82 -3.76
CA GLY A 130 -0.30 13.55 -3.06
C GLY A 130 0.99 13.13 -2.39
N ALA A 131 2.14 13.24 -3.08
CA ALA A 131 3.45 12.94 -2.49
C ALA A 131 3.74 13.79 -1.24
N VAL A 132 3.48 15.10 -1.30
CA VAL A 132 3.64 16.01 -0.14
C VAL A 132 2.66 15.65 0.98
N ALA A 133 1.39 15.37 0.66
CA ALA A 133 0.38 15.00 1.65
C ALA A 133 0.75 13.69 2.38
N GLY A 134 1.19 12.66 1.65
CA GLY A 134 1.67 11.41 2.23
C GLY A 134 2.91 11.61 3.10
N LEU A 135 3.87 12.43 2.64
CA LEU A 135 5.07 12.76 3.42
C LEU A 135 4.72 13.49 4.72
N LEU A 136 3.78 14.43 4.70
CA LEU A 136 3.32 15.13 5.90
C LEU A 136 2.67 14.17 6.91
N ILE A 137 1.85 13.22 6.44
CA ILE A 137 1.28 12.18 7.30
C ILE A 137 2.40 11.38 7.96
N SER A 138 3.39 10.94 7.18
CA SER A 138 4.56 10.22 7.69
C SER A 138 5.29 11.03 8.77
N VAL A 139 5.66 12.29 8.49
CA VAL A 139 6.40 13.15 9.43
C VAL A 139 5.64 13.34 10.75
N VAL A 140 4.35 13.67 10.68
CA VAL A 140 3.54 13.96 11.88
C VAL A 140 3.32 12.71 12.72
N THR A 141 2.97 11.60 12.08
CA THR A 141 2.74 10.33 12.79
C THR A 141 4.02 9.77 13.36
N HIS A 142 5.14 9.84 12.63
CA HIS A 142 6.45 9.42 13.11
C HIS A 142 6.88 10.22 14.34
N ALA A 143 6.71 11.55 14.29
CA ALA A 143 6.99 12.41 15.43
C ALA A 143 6.12 12.05 16.65
N LEU A 144 4.84 11.72 16.45
CA LEU A 144 3.90 11.36 17.51
C LEU A 144 4.28 10.03 18.19
N TRP A 145 4.52 8.99 17.40
CA TRP A 145 4.78 7.64 17.91
C TRP A 145 6.14 7.55 18.59
N ASP A 146 7.16 8.21 18.04
CA ASP A 146 8.51 8.26 18.62
C ASP A 146 8.57 8.87 20.02
N ARG A 147 7.56 9.65 20.43
CA ARG A 147 7.46 10.13 21.82
C ARG A 147 7.14 9.03 22.82
N ARG A 148 6.63 7.88 22.37
CA ARG A 148 6.23 6.68 23.13
C ARG A 148 5.14 6.88 24.19
N THR A 149 4.85 8.10 24.60
CA THR A 149 3.74 8.43 25.52
C THR A 149 2.39 8.10 24.89
N ALA A 150 2.20 8.46 23.62
CA ALA A 150 0.99 8.14 22.86
C ALA A 150 0.81 6.63 22.66
N VAL A 151 1.90 5.91 22.37
CA VAL A 151 1.91 4.43 22.23
C VAL A 151 1.50 3.77 23.55
N ARG A 152 2.11 4.16 24.67
CA ARG A 152 1.79 3.63 26.00
C ARG A 152 0.33 3.91 26.38
N TRP A 153 -0.14 5.13 26.09
CA TRP A 153 -1.53 5.49 26.32
C TRP A 153 -2.47 4.58 25.54
N LEU A 154 -2.21 4.38 24.24
CA LEU A 154 -3.04 3.53 23.39
C LEU A 154 -3.09 2.09 23.91
N LEU A 155 -1.93 1.48 24.15
CA LEU A 155 -1.84 0.13 24.69
C LEU A 155 -2.58 0.00 26.03
N THR A 156 -2.43 0.96 26.93
CA THR A 156 -3.12 0.93 28.23
C THR A 156 -4.64 1.01 28.06
N ARG A 157 -5.13 1.77 27.07
CA ARG A 157 -6.56 1.94 26.79
C ARG A 157 -7.17 0.75 26.05
N THR A 158 -6.38 -0.01 25.31
CA THR A 158 -6.84 -1.19 24.56
C THR A 158 -6.53 -2.51 25.27
N GLY A 159 -6.13 -2.47 26.55
CA GLY A 159 -5.88 -3.66 27.38
C GLY A 159 -4.48 -4.28 27.26
N GLY A 160 -3.56 -3.66 26.52
CA GLY A 160 -2.17 -4.09 26.33
C GLY A 160 -1.18 -3.54 27.36
N ARG A 161 -1.60 -3.29 28.61
CA ARG A 161 -0.72 -2.71 29.65
C ARG A 161 0.53 -3.57 29.88
N ASP A 162 0.36 -4.86 30.12
CA ASP A 162 1.48 -5.76 30.43
C ASP A 162 2.44 -5.88 29.23
N PHE A 163 1.89 -5.85 28.02
CA PHE A 163 2.70 -5.78 26.80
C PHE A 163 3.52 -4.49 26.72
N ALA A 164 2.99 -3.35 27.18
CA ALA A 164 3.74 -2.08 27.26
C ALA A 164 4.87 -2.08 28.31
N GLU A 165 4.92 -3.09 29.20
CA GLU A 165 5.95 -3.25 30.23
C GLU A 165 6.96 -4.35 29.87
N LEU A 166 6.63 -5.21 28.90
CA LEU A 166 7.47 -6.30 28.43
C LEU A 166 8.82 -5.81 27.88
N THR A 167 9.91 -6.27 28.51
CA THR A 167 11.32 -5.98 28.12
C THR A 167 12.26 -7.19 28.28
N GLU A 168 11.69 -8.39 28.40
CA GLU A 168 12.40 -9.64 28.66
C GLU A 168 12.36 -10.61 27.47
N HIS A 169 13.15 -11.68 27.53
CA HIS A 169 13.21 -12.73 26.50
C HIS A 169 13.55 -12.23 25.08
N GLY A 170 14.28 -11.11 24.99
CA GLY A 170 14.62 -10.48 23.71
C GLY A 170 13.46 -9.72 23.06
N MET A 171 12.34 -9.55 23.75
CA MET A 171 11.20 -8.77 23.28
C MET A 171 11.08 -7.45 24.01
N ASN A 172 10.66 -6.41 23.29
CA ASN A 172 10.31 -5.11 23.84
C ASN A 172 8.95 -4.69 23.28
N GLY A 173 7.91 -4.78 24.09
CA GLY A 173 6.53 -4.58 23.60
C GLY A 173 6.24 -3.12 23.23
N MET A 174 6.85 -2.15 23.93
CA MET A 174 6.77 -0.74 23.53
C MET A 174 7.40 -0.49 22.16
N TYR A 175 8.57 -1.07 21.90
CA TYR A 175 9.23 -0.96 20.61
C TYR A 175 8.42 -1.65 19.50
N LEU A 176 7.93 -2.87 19.73
CA LEU A 176 7.12 -3.60 18.74
C LEU A 176 5.80 -2.87 18.41
N ALA A 177 5.11 -2.33 19.42
CA ALA A 177 3.90 -1.54 19.20
C ALA A 177 4.20 -0.24 18.45
N ASP A 178 5.29 0.45 18.81
CA ASP A 178 5.77 1.64 18.12
C ASP A 178 6.01 1.38 16.62
N GLN A 179 6.78 0.34 16.28
CA GLN A 179 7.04 -0.06 14.88
C GLN A 179 5.77 -0.47 14.12
N SER A 180 4.82 -1.09 14.81
CA SER A 180 3.53 -1.48 14.21
C SER A 180 2.68 -0.24 13.87
N LEU A 181 2.67 0.77 14.74
CA LEU A 181 1.95 2.03 14.51
C LEU A 181 2.59 2.86 13.40
N HIS A 182 3.93 2.86 13.31
CA HIS A 182 4.62 3.42 12.16
C HIS A 182 4.22 2.72 10.86
N THR A 183 4.22 1.38 10.83
CA THR A 183 3.79 0.61 9.64
C THR A 183 2.34 0.96 9.22
N ALA A 184 1.41 1.05 10.17
CA ALA A 184 0.04 1.49 9.89
C ALA A 184 -0.02 2.92 9.33
N SER A 185 0.86 3.80 9.80
CA SER A 185 0.96 5.19 9.33
C SER A 185 1.54 5.27 7.92
N LEU A 186 2.51 4.41 7.56
CA LEU A 186 3.05 4.29 6.21
C LEU A 186 1.99 3.78 5.22
N TRP A 187 1.15 2.84 5.66
CA TRP A 187 -0.03 2.42 4.88
C TRP A 187 -0.95 3.60 4.58
N LEU A 188 -1.27 4.43 5.59
CA LEU A 188 -2.11 5.60 5.41
C LEU A 188 -1.44 6.65 4.49
N ALA A 189 -0.14 6.90 4.70
CA ALA A 189 0.64 7.83 3.88
C ALA A 189 0.65 7.41 2.40
N ALA A 190 0.89 6.12 2.11
CA ALA A 190 0.84 5.57 0.76
C ALA A 190 -0.56 5.72 0.13
N LEU A 191 -1.60 5.43 0.91
CA LEU A 191 -2.98 5.52 0.44
C LEU A 191 -3.32 6.96 0.04
N VAL A 192 -3.03 7.93 0.91
CA VAL A 192 -3.27 9.35 0.63
C VAL A 192 -2.44 9.84 -0.54
N ALA A 193 -1.17 9.42 -0.65
CA ALA A 193 -0.30 9.83 -1.74
C ALA A 193 -0.77 9.38 -3.13
N VAL A 194 -1.45 8.23 -3.21
CA VAL A 194 -1.99 7.70 -4.47
C VAL A 194 -3.38 8.24 -4.80
N LEU A 195 -4.17 8.61 -3.78
CA LEU A 195 -5.54 9.07 -3.99
C LEU A 195 -5.65 10.56 -4.36
N LEU A 196 -4.65 11.37 -4.01
CA LEU A 196 -4.60 12.82 -4.25
C LEU A 196 -3.70 13.18 -5.44
#